data_AF-A0A2N6LBJ3-F1
#
_entry.id   AF-A0A2N6LBJ3-F1
#
_cell.length_a   1.000
_cell.length_b   1.000
_cell.length_c   1.000
_cell.angle_alpha   90.00
_cell.angle_beta   90.00
_cell.angle_gamma   90.00
#
_symmetry.space_group_name_H-M   'P 1'
#
loop_
_entity.id
_entity.type
_entity.pdbx_description
1 polymer ?
#
loop_
_entity_poly.entity_id
_entity_poly.type
_entity_poly.pdbx_seq_one_letter_code
_entity_poly.pdbx_strand_id
1 'polypeptide(L)' 'RQEGRQEGRQEGRQQEAANLVIRLLTKRFGELSGEMRSQIFNLPLTVLEDLSEALLDFTSLADLQSWLEALQS' A
#
# COMPACT_ATOMS: atom_id res chain seq x y z
N ARG A 1 28.82 7.35 -2.61
CA ARG A 1 28.75 6.46 -1.40
C ARG A 1 27.67 6.88 -0.40
N GLN A 2 27.25 8.15 -0.34
CA GLN A 2 26.14 8.56 0.52
C GLN A 2 24.76 8.34 -0.15
N GLU A 3 24.67 8.44 -1.49
CA GLU A 3 23.42 8.23 -2.24
C GLU A 3 22.87 6.81 -2.07
N GLY A 4 23.67 5.76 -2.28
CA GLY A 4 23.19 4.37 -2.12
C GLY A 4 22.68 4.03 -0.71
N ARG A 5 23.11 4.73 0.35
CA ARG A 5 22.53 4.56 1.70
C ARG A 5 21.23 5.34 1.89
N GLN A 6 20.99 6.38 1.11
CA GLN A 6 19.74 7.13 1.12
C GLN A 6 18.68 6.38 0.30
N GLU A 7 19.05 5.94 -0.90
CA GLU A 7 18.21 5.11 -1.79
C GLU A 7 17.76 3.84 -1.07
N GLY A 8 18.69 3.03 -0.54
CA GLY A 8 18.32 1.79 0.16
C GLY A 8 17.45 2.03 1.41
N ARG A 9 17.57 3.18 2.08
CA ARG A 9 16.65 3.55 3.18
C ARG A 9 15.27 3.94 2.68
N GLN A 10 15.18 4.57 1.52
CA GLN A 10 13.90 4.96 0.92
C GLN A 10 13.16 3.72 0.40
N GLU A 11 13.85 2.86 -0.34
CA GLU A 11 13.32 1.58 -0.82
C GLU A 11 12.85 0.70 0.33
N GLY A 12 13.67 0.56 1.39
CA GLY A 12 13.30 -0.21 2.58
C GLY A 12 12.05 0.32 3.29
N ARG A 13 11.87 1.65 3.35
CA ARG A 13 10.65 2.25 3.92
C ARG A 13 9.42 1.97 3.06
N GLN A 14 9.52 2.16 1.75
CA GLN A 14 8.40 1.87 0.83
C GLN A 14 8.00 0.40 0.90
N GLN A 15 8.98 -0.50 0.88
CA GLN A 15 8.76 -1.93 0.92
C GLN A 15 8.06 -2.38 2.21
N GLU A 16 8.48 -1.85 3.35
CA GLU A 16 7.86 -2.19 4.63
C GLU A 16 6.46 -1.57 4.77
N ALA A 17 6.27 -0.33 4.33
CA ALA A 17 4.96 0.32 4.32
C ALA A 17 3.94 -0.49 3.48
N ALA A 18 4.33 -0.93 2.29
CA ALA A 18 3.50 -1.78 1.45
C ALA A 18 3.16 -3.11 2.13
N ASN A 19 4.15 -3.80 2.70
CA ASN A 19 3.95 -5.07 3.40
C ASN A 19 3.00 -4.91 4.59
N LEU A 20 3.14 -3.82 5.35
CA LEU A 20 2.29 -3.54 6.49
C LEU A 20 0.84 -3.30 6.05
N VAL A 21 0.63 -2.45 5.04
CA VAL A 21 -0.71 -2.16 4.50
C VAL A 21 -1.38 -3.43 3.98
N ILE A 22 -0.66 -4.25 3.19
CA ILE A 22 -1.18 -5.53 2.68
C ILE A 22 -1.59 -6.46 3.84
N ARG A 23 -0.78 -6.56 4.90
CA ARG A 23 -1.11 -7.38 6.07
C ARG A 23 -2.33 -6.88 6.82
N LEU A 24 -2.49 -5.56 6.97
CA LEU A 24 -3.64 -4.94 7.63
C LEU A 24 -4.93 -5.17 6.85
N LEU A 25 -4.90 -4.91 5.54
CA LEU A 25 -6.02 -5.18 4.63
C LEU A 25 -6.39 -6.66 4.63
N THR A 26 -5.39 -7.55 4.54
CA THR A 26 -5.62 -9.00 4.56
C THR A 26 -6.26 -9.46 5.88
N LYS A 27 -5.82 -8.90 7.00
CA LYS A 27 -6.39 -9.20 8.32
C LYS A 27 -7.82 -8.72 8.46
N ARG A 28 -8.16 -7.57 7.87
CA ARG A 28 -9.49 -6.95 7.98
C ARG A 28 -10.51 -7.56 7.04
N PHE A 29 -10.10 -7.86 5.81
CA PHE A 29 -11.00 -8.20 4.71
C PHE A 29 -10.80 -9.61 4.15
N GLY A 30 -9.83 -10.37 4.66
CA GLY A 30 -9.48 -11.69 4.14
C GLY A 30 -8.49 -11.61 2.97
N GLU A 31 -8.38 -12.70 2.22
CA GLU A 31 -7.36 -12.81 1.17
C GLU A 31 -7.54 -11.78 0.05
N LEU A 32 -6.55 -10.88 -0.10
CA LEU A 32 -6.47 -9.98 -1.25
C LEU A 32 -6.04 -10.73 -2.52
N SER A 33 -6.57 -10.32 -3.67
CA SER A 33 -6.13 -10.84 -4.97
C SER A 33 -4.66 -10.52 -5.24
N GLY A 34 -4.01 -11.34 -6.08
CA GLY A 34 -2.62 -11.10 -6.47
C GLY A 34 -2.43 -9.75 -7.17
N GLU A 35 -3.44 -9.32 -7.94
CA GLU A 35 -3.45 -8.01 -8.60
C GLU A 35 -3.48 -6.86 -7.58
N MET A 36 -4.40 -6.89 -6.60
CA MET A 36 -4.47 -5.87 -5.55
C MET A 36 -3.15 -5.78 -4.76
N ARG A 37 -2.57 -6.94 -4.40
CA ARG A 37 -1.28 -6.97 -3.71
C ARG A 37 -0.17 -6.33 -4.53
N SER A 38 -0.11 -6.66 -5.82
CA SER A 38 0.89 -6.10 -6.74
C SER A 38 0.72 -4.60 -6.92
N GLN A 39 -0.52 -4.11 -7.08
CA GLN A 39 -0.79 -2.68 -7.17
C GLN A 39 -0.33 -1.95 -5.90
N ILE A 40 -0.74 -2.42 -4.73
CA ILE A 40 -0.36 -1.82 -3.43
C ILE A 40 1.15 -1.83 -3.25
N PHE A 41 1.82 -2.93 -3.59
CA PHE A 41 3.27 -3.07 -3.43
C PHE A 41 4.07 -2.05 -4.23
N ASN A 42 3.54 -1.64 -5.39
CA ASN A 42 4.19 -0.68 -6.28
C ASN A 42 3.79 0.77 -6.00
N LEU A 43 2.92 1.03 -5.02
CA LEU A 43 2.55 2.40 -4.66
C LEU A 43 3.74 3.18 -4.09
N PRO A 44 3.87 4.48 -4.40
CA PRO A 44 4.83 5.36 -3.74
C PRO A 44 4.60 5.42 -2.22
N LEU A 45 5.68 5.67 -1.46
CA LEU A 45 5.61 5.74 0.01
C LEU A 45 4.52 6.70 0.52
N THR A 46 4.38 7.88 -0.08
CA THR A 46 3.36 8.86 0.34
C THR A 46 1.94 8.35 0.10
N VAL A 47 1.71 7.62 -0.99
CA VAL A 47 0.41 7.04 -1.31
C VAL A 47 0.10 5.85 -0.39
N LEU A 48 1.12 5.11 0.05
CA LEU A 48 0.99 4.08 1.08
C LEU A 48 0.64 4.68 2.45
N GLU A 49 1.20 5.83 2.79
CA GLU A 49 0.85 6.58 3.99
C GLU A 49 -0.63 7.03 3.93
N ASP A 50 -1.07 7.61 2.81
CA ASP A 50 -2.48 7.99 2.59
C ASP A 50 -3.43 6.78 2.67
N LEU A 51 -3.05 5.65 2.04
CA LEU A 51 -3.82 4.41 2.11
C LEU A 51 -3.92 3.89 3.55
N SER A 52 -2.89 4.08 4.38
CA SER A 52 -2.91 3.64 5.77
C SER A 52 -3.96 4.37 6.62
N GLU A 53 -4.24 5.63 6.31
CA GLU A 53 -5.30 6.43 6.93
C GLU A 53 -6.67 6.05 6.36
N ALA A 54 -6.82 6.05 5.03
CA ALA A 54 -8.07 5.71 4.35
C ALA A 54 -8.57 4.30 4.68
N LEU A 55 -7.63 3.36 4.89
CA LEU A 55 -7.93 1.99 5.31
C LEU A 55 -8.77 1.92 6.58
N LEU A 56 -8.66 2.90 7.49
CA LEU A 56 -9.43 2.93 8.73
C LEU A 56 -10.92 3.18 8.47
N ASP A 57 -11.24 3.92 7.41
CA ASP A 57 -12.60 4.30 7.03
C ASP A 57 -13.27 3.27 6.10
N PHE A 58 -12.50 2.39 5.47
CA PHE A 58 -13.07 1.35 4.62
C PHE A 58 -14.06 0.48 5.40
N THR A 59 -15.03 -0.11 4.73
CA THR A 59 -16.01 -1.04 5.32
C THR A 59 -16.01 -2.37 4.59
N SER A 60 -15.45 -2.42 3.38
CA SER A 60 -15.40 -3.58 2.51
C SER A 60 -14.19 -3.57 1.57
N LEU A 61 -13.96 -4.68 0.86
CA LEU A 61 -12.99 -4.72 -0.25
C LEU A 61 -13.38 -3.81 -1.42
N ALA A 62 -14.67 -3.49 -1.58
CA ALA A 62 -15.11 -2.59 -2.63
C ALA A 62 -14.57 -1.16 -2.42
N ASP A 63 -14.45 -0.72 -1.17
CA ASP A 63 -13.88 0.59 -0.84
C ASP A 63 -12.40 0.67 -1.24
N LEU A 64 -11.63 -0.40 -0.96
CA LEU A 64 -10.24 -0.53 -1.42
C LEU A 64 -10.15 -0.51 -2.94
N GLN A 65 -11.01 -1.25 -3.63
CA GLN A 65 -11.01 -1.33 -5.09
C GLN A 65 -11.29 0.06 -5.71
N SER A 66 -12.33 0.74 -5.25
CA SER A 66 -12.66 2.09 -5.73
C SER A 66 -11.56 3.10 -5.42
N TRP A 67 -10.90 2.98 -4.26
CA TRP A 67 -9.77 3.83 -3.92
C TRP A 67 -8.58 3.62 -4.87
N LEU A 68 -8.23 2.37 -5.18
CA LEU A 68 -7.16 2.04 -6.13
C LEU A 68 -7.49 2.49 -7.57
N GLU A 69 -8.74 2.36 -8.00
CA GLU A 69 -9.21 2.83 -9.30
C GLU A 69 -9.11 4.36 -9.43
N ALA A 70 -9.40 5.09 -8.35
CA ALA A 70 -9.30 6.56 -8.32
C ALA A 70 -7.85 7.08 -8.45
N LEU A 71 -6.83 6.25 -8.21
CA LEU A 71 -5.43 6.63 -8.44
C LEU A 71 -5.04 6.62 -9.94
N GLN A 72 -5.87 5.99 -10.79
CA GLN A 72 -5.58 5.79 -12.21
C GLN A 72 -6.28 6.80 -13.13
N SER A 73 -7.12 7.69 -12.55
CA SER A 73 -7.84 8.77 -13.24
C SER A 73 -7.07 10.08 -13.23
#